data_AF-A0A8J3B6F5-F1
#
_entry.id   AF-A0A8J3B6F5-F1
#
_cell.length_a   1.000
_cell.length_b   1.000
_cell.length_c   1.000
_cell.angle_alpha   90.00
_cell.angle_beta   90.00
_cell.angle_gamma   90.00
#
_symmetry.space_group_name_H-M   'P 1'
#
loop_
_entity.id
_entity.type
_entity.pdbx_description
1 polymer ?
#
loop_
_entity_poly.entity_id
_entity_poly.type
_entity_poly.pdbx_seq_one_letter_code
_entity_poly.pdbx_strand_id
1 'polypeptide(L)' 'MAGAVALVSSVAEERGRQLSPQQVRELLVRTGQPQVDPTDGNIGPMPDLKKAIAAL' A
#
# COMPACT_ATOMS: atom_id res chain seq x y z
N MET A 1 -5.66 -6.95 -1.10
CA MET A 1 -4.29 -6.52 -0.70
C MET A 1 -3.20 -7.12 -1.57
N ALA A 2 -3.22 -8.42 -1.92
CA ALA A 2 -2.16 -9.06 -2.70
C ALA A 2 -1.76 -8.32 -4.01
N GLY A 3 -2.74 -7.87 -4.81
CA GLY A 3 -2.44 -7.12 -6.04
C GLY A 3 -1.77 -5.75 -5.79
N ALA A 4 -2.15 -5.04 -4.73
CA ALA A 4 -1.53 -3.76 -4.38
C ALA A 4 -0.08 -3.92 -3.92
N VAL A 5 0.18 -4.98 -3.14
CA VAL A 5 1.54 -5.35 -2.72
C VAL A 5 2.41 -5.65 -3.93
N ALA A 6 1.93 -6.49 -4.86
CA ALA A 6 2.68 -6.85 -6.06
C ALA A 6 3.06 -5.62 -6.90
N LEU A 7 2.11 -4.70 -7.13
CA LEU A 7 2.38 -3.47 -7.91
C LEU A 7 3.42 -2.57 -7.24
N VAL A 8 3.29 -2.34 -5.93
CA VAL A 8 4.26 -1.50 -5.19
C VAL A 8 5.64 -2.14 -5.16
N SER A 9 5.73 -3.45 -4.96
CA SER A 9 7.00 -4.19 -5.00
C SER A 9 7.66 -4.08 -6.38
N SER A 10 6.93 -4.30 -7.47
CA SER A 10 7.49 -4.20 -8.83
C SER A 10 8.02 -2.79 -9.15
N VAL A 11 7.28 -1.74 -8.76
CA VAL A 11 7.73 -0.35 -8.99
C VAL A 11 8.92 0.00 -8.09
N ALA A 12 8.97 -0.52 -6.86
CA ALA A 12 10.13 -0.31 -5.98
C ALA A 12 11.38 -0.95 -6.59
N GLU A 13 11.27 -2.20 -7.08
CA GLU A 13 12.36 -2.91 -7.75
C GLU A 13 12.86 -2.18 -9.00
N GLU A 14 11.94 -1.68 -9.84
CA GLU A 14 12.26 -0.84 -11.00
C GLU A 14 13.07 0.42 -10.62
N ARG A 15 12.79 0.99 -9.43
CA ARG A 15 13.53 2.14 -8.87
C ARG A 15 14.80 1.77 -8.11
N GLY A 16 15.22 0.51 -8.15
CA GLY A 16 16.40 0.02 -7.42
C GLY A 16 16.22 -0.04 -5.90
N ARG A 17 14.97 -0.05 -5.40
CA ARG A 17 14.64 -0.22 -3.99
C ARG A 17 14.07 -1.61 -3.74
N GLN A 18 14.65 -2.36 -2.81
CA GLN A 18 14.04 -3.57 -2.29
C GLN A 18 13.27 -3.23 -1.01
N LEU A 19 11.97 -3.48 -1.02
CA LEU A 19 11.12 -3.33 0.16
C LEU A 19 10.80 -4.69 0.76
N SER A 20 10.96 -4.81 2.09
CA SER A 20 10.48 -5.96 2.82
C SER A 20 8.94 -6.00 2.82
N PRO A 21 8.31 -7.17 3.03
CA PRO A 21 6.86 -7.26 3.16
C PRO A 21 6.28 -6.31 4.22
N GLN A 22 7.02 -6.09 5.30
CA GLN A 22 6.63 -5.16 6.35
C GLN A 22 6.68 -3.70 5.86
N GLN A 23 7.72 -3.30 5.12
CA GLN A 23 7.83 -1.96 4.55
C GLN A 23 6.74 -1.69 3.52
N VAL A 24 6.40 -2.67 2.68
CA VAL A 24 5.28 -2.53 1.72
C VAL A 24 3.95 -2.35 2.47
N ARG A 25 3.72 -3.14 3.53
CA ARG A 25 2.52 -2.98 4.37
C ARG A 25 2.46 -1.61 5.03
N GLU A 26 3.54 -1.15 5.64
CA GLU A 26 3.62 0.16 6.27
C GLU A 26 3.37 1.29 5.27
N LEU A 27 3.96 1.21 4.07
CA LEU A 27 3.74 2.17 3.00
C LEU A 27 2.26 2.22 2.58
N LEU A 28 1.63 1.07 2.35
CA LEU A 28 0.22 0.98 1.95
C LEU A 28 -0.73 1.47 3.05
N VAL A 29 -0.43 1.17 4.32
CA VAL A 29 -1.22 1.65 5.45
C VAL A 29 -1.09 3.16 5.62
N ARG A 30 0.14 3.69 5.52
CA ARG A 30 0.42 5.13 5.66
C ARG A 30 -0.20 5.97 4.55
N THR A 31 -0.25 5.42 3.33
CA THR A 31 -0.73 6.16 2.15
C THR A 31 -2.20 5.89 1.83
N GLY A 32 -2.78 4.83 2.41
CA GLY A 32 -4.18 4.48 2.25
C GLY A 32 -5.15 5.51 2.82
N GLN A 33 -6.41 5.39 2.41
CA GLN A 33 -7.48 6.28 2.84
C GLN A 33 -8.39 5.58 3.86
N PRO A 34 -8.90 6.31 4.86
CA PRO A 34 -9.96 5.80 5.73
C PRO A 34 -11.17 5.37 4.90
N GLN A 35 -11.80 4.26 5.26
CA GLN A 35 -13.05 3.85 4.63
C GLN A 35 -14.18 4.75 5.13
N VAL A 36 -14.97 5.28 4.21
CA VAL A 36 -16.00 6.31 4.51
C VAL A 36 -17.23 5.71 5.20
N ASP A 37 -17.44 4.39 5.06
CA ASP A 37 -18.51 3.65 5.73
C ASP A 37 -17.98 2.28 6.21
N PRO A 38 -17.43 2.19 7.42
CA PRO A 38 -16.92 0.95 7.97
C PRO A 38 -18.08 0.18 8.62
N THR A 39 -19.13 -0.13 7.85
CA THR A 39 -20.34 -0.79 8.38
C THR A 39 -20.02 -2.11 9.11
N ASP A 40 -18.85 -2.71 8.83
CA ASP A 40 -18.33 -3.94 9.46
C ASP A 40 -16.91 -3.81 10.05
N GLY A 41 -16.42 -2.59 10.35
CA GLY A 41 -15.33 -2.27 11.30
C GLY A 41 -13.95 -2.95 11.22
N ASN A 42 -13.73 -3.93 10.33
CA ASN A 42 -12.59 -4.85 10.37
C ASN A 42 -11.71 -4.78 9.11
N ILE A 43 -12.10 -3.97 8.12
CA ILE A 43 -11.32 -3.81 6.89
C ILE A 43 -10.37 -2.62 7.06
N GLY A 44 -9.07 -2.89 7.02
CA GLY A 44 -8.02 -1.87 7.13
C GLY A 44 -8.12 -0.77 6.04
N PRO A 45 -7.29 0.27 6.08
CA PRO A 45 -7.40 1.41 5.17
C PRO A 45 -7.36 0.97 3.70
N MET A 46 -8.18 1.62 2.87
CA MET A 46 -8.24 1.34 1.44
C MET A 46 -6.90 1.77 0.81
N PRO A 47 -6.14 0.86 0.17
CA PRO A 47 -4.85 1.20 -0.40
C PRO A 47 -4.94 2.29 -1.48
N ASP A 48 -4.07 3.30 -1.41
CA ASP A 48 -3.94 4.34 -2.45
C ASP A 48 -2.62 4.12 -3.20
N LEU A 49 -2.69 3.42 -4.33
CA LEU A 49 -1.51 3.06 -5.11
C LEU A 49 -0.74 4.27 -5.64
N LYS A 50 -1.45 5.35 -6.01
CA LYS A 50 -0.80 6.55 -6.55
C LYS A 50 0.03 7.21 -5.46
N LYS A 51 -0.54 7.37 -4.26
CA LYS A 51 0.21 7.92 -3.11
C LYS A 51 1.34 6.99 -2.67
N ALA A 52 1.13 5.68 -2.66
CA ALA A 52 2.17 4.71 -2.35
C ALA A 52 3.36 4.82 -3.31
N ILE A 53 3.12 4.81 -4.62
CA ILE A 53 4.14 4.93 -5.65
C ILE A 53 4.83 6.30 -5.63
N ALA A 54 4.11 7.37 -5.32
CA ALA A 54 4.71 8.70 -5.16
C ALA A 54 5.62 8.80 -3.92
N ALA A 55 5.40 7.94 -2.91
CA ALA A 55 6.20 7.88 -1.69
C ALA A 55 7.30 6.79 -1.71
N LEU A 56 7.47 6.09 -2.83
CA LEU A 56 8.60 5.19 -3.13
C LEU A 56 9.83 5.98 -3.53
#